data_AF-A0A0N5D8Q7-F1
#
_entry.id   AF-A0A0N5D8Q7-F1
#
_cell.length_a   1.000
_cell.length_b   1.000
_cell.length_c   1.000
_cell.angle_alpha   90.00
_cell.angle_beta   90.00
_cell.angle_gamma   90.00
#
_symmetry.space_group_name_H-M   'P 1'
#
loop_
_entity.id
_entity.type
_entity.pdbx_description
1 polymer ?
#
loop_
_entity_poly.entity_id
_entity_poly.type
_entity_poly.pdbx_seq_one_letter_code
_entity_poly.pdbx_strand_id
1 'polypeptide(L)'
;MIQLQCFNVWFVFFVTLTLFPTVMADIEYYSKSGKYDFIIPGETFIYLCFIEKFFTSITTYLLFNSCACFGSFLANFINWPKPKWLIAPVLCQAIFIPLMLFCNFRPHYRTWKIWIYDIRIYIIMAIVMSIGSGFYSAKAMMYAPKLVEVSKSTVAGMISAFFLIFGVLCGVSFTLVVSWFINSAGPYQPGKY
;
A
#
# COMPACT_ATOMS: atom_id res chain seq x y z
N MET A 1 3.94 -24.03 12.16
CA MET A 1 4.71 -22.76 12.19
C MET A 1 4.88 -22.13 10.80
N ILE A 2 5.18 -22.91 9.75
CA ILE A 2 5.26 -22.38 8.37
C ILE A 2 3.95 -21.74 7.88
N GLN A 3 2.80 -22.31 8.23
CA GLN A 3 1.47 -21.78 7.89
C GLN A 3 1.29 -20.31 8.30
N LEU A 4 1.83 -19.92 9.46
CA LEU A 4 1.79 -18.54 9.94
C LEU A 4 2.58 -17.59 9.01
N GLN A 5 3.73 -18.04 8.51
CA GLN A 5 4.52 -17.24 7.57
C GLN A 5 3.86 -17.18 6.20
N CYS A 6 3.25 -18.28 5.73
CA CYS A 6 2.45 -18.29 4.51
C CYS A 6 1.27 -17.32 4.59
N PHE A 7 0.56 -17.31 5.72
CA PHE A 7 -0.50 -16.32 5.98
C PHE A 7 0.05 -14.90 5.98
N ASN A 8 1.18 -14.64 6.66
CA ASN A 8 1.79 -13.32 6.68
C ASN A 8 2.16 -12.86 5.27
N VAL A 9 2.79 -13.71 4.46
CA VAL A 9 3.10 -13.39 3.05
C VAL A 9 1.83 -13.04 2.30
N TRP A 10 0.84 -13.94 2.32
CA TRP A 10 -0.44 -13.72 1.64
C TRP A 10 -1.09 -12.40 2.05
N PHE A 11 -1.18 -12.12 3.35
CA PHE A 11 -1.85 -10.93 3.87
C PHE A 11 -1.13 -9.64 3.52
N VAL A 12 0.21 -9.61 3.57
CA VAL A 12 0.99 -8.44 3.15
C VAL A 12 0.69 -8.10 1.70
N PHE A 13 0.74 -9.09 0.79
CA PHE A 13 0.48 -8.87 -0.62
C PHE A 13 -0.99 -8.55 -0.90
N PHE A 14 -1.93 -9.17 -0.17
CA PHE A 14 -3.35 -8.86 -0.24
C PHE A 14 -3.62 -7.38 0.07
N VAL A 15 -3.16 -6.89 1.23
CA VAL A 15 -3.37 -5.49 1.65
C VAL A 15 -2.66 -4.54 0.69
N THR A 16 -1.42 -4.86 0.33
CA THR A 16 -0.60 -4.00 -0.54
C THR A 16 -1.26 -3.84 -1.91
N LEU A 17 -1.70 -4.93 -2.54
CA LEU A 17 -2.27 -4.90 -3.89
C LEU A 17 -3.74 -4.47 -3.91
N THR A 18 -4.41 -4.49 -2.76
CA THR A 18 -5.70 -3.80 -2.59
C THR A 18 -5.55 -2.28 -2.81
N LEU A 19 -4.40 -1.72 -2.42
CA LEU A 19 -4.16 -0.27 -2.43
C LEU A 19 -3.29 0.19 -3.60
N PHE A 20 -2.14 -0.45 -3.78
CA PHE A 20 -1.18 -0.14 -4.82
C PHE A 20 -1.40 -1.02 -6.08
N PRO A 21 -1.45 -0.46 -7.29
CA PRO A 21 -1.38 0.97 -7.60
C PRO A 21 -2.76 1.66 -7.63
N THR A 22 -3.85 0.93 -7.83
CA THR A 22 -5.14 1.50 -8.26
C THR A 22 -5.71 2.55 -7.30
N VAL A 23 -5.75 2.28 -5.99
CA VAL A 23 -6.30 3.24 -5.03
C VAL A 23 -5.38 4.45 -4.91
N MET A 24 -4.07 4.21 -4.86
CA MET A 24 -3.07 5.28 -4.75
C MET A 24 -3.01 6.18 -5.99
N ALA A 25 -3.19 5.60 -7.18
CA ALA A 25 -3.10 6.31 -8.44
C ALA A 25 -4.28 7.27 -8.69
N ASP A 26 -5.45 6.92 -8.15
CA ASP A 26 -6.68 7.72 -8.23
C ASP A 26 -6.85 8.67 -7.01
N ILE A 27 -5.80 8.87 -6.21
CA ILE A 27 -5.76 9.93 -5.21
C ILE A 27 -5.34 11.23 -5.89
N GLU A 28 -6.25 12.20 -5.88
CA GLU A 28 -6.03 13.49 -6.52
C GLU A 28 -5.48 14.52 -5.54
N TYR A 29 -4.64 15.43 -6.03
CA TYR A 29 -4.18 16.56 -5.24
C TYR A 29 -5.30 17.59 -5.08
N TYR A 30 -5.59 17.98 -3.84
CA TYR A 30 -6.58 19.01 -3.53
C TYR A 30 -5.88 20.30 -3.06
N SER A 31 -6.11 21.41 -3.76
CA SER A 31 -5.67 22.74 -3.33
C SER A 31 -6.86 23.66 -3.09
N LYS A 32 -6.95 24.22 -1.87
CA LYS A 32 -7.96 25.23 -1.51
C LYS A 32 -7.70 26.60 -2.13
N SER A 33 -6.45 26.89 -2.51
CA SER A 33 -6.00 28.21 -2.96
C SER A 33 -5.67 28.24 -4.46
N GLY A 34 -5.77 27.11 -5.17
CA GLY A 34 -5.26 26.98 -6.54
C GLY A 34 -3.72 27.04 -6.65
N LYS A 35 -3.02 27.14 -5.50
CA LYS A 35 -1.56 27.07 -5.40
C LYS A 35 -1.14 25.65 -5.03
N TYR A 36 -0.14 25.12 -5.74
CA TYR A 36 0.39 23.79 -5.50
C TYR A 36 1.54 23.89 -4.50
N ASP A 37 1.24 23.70 -3.22
CA ASP A 37 2.24 23.56 -2.15
C ASP A 37 2.73 22.10 -2.10
N PHE A 38 3.45 21.69 -3.15
CA PHE A 38 4.26 20.47 -3.10
C PHE A 38 5.61 20.78 -2.44
N ILE A 39 6.34 19.76 -1.98
CA ILE A 39 7.58 19.84 -1.18
C ILE A 39 8.70 20.71 -1.80
N ILE A 40 8.54 21.16 -3.04
CA ILE A 40 9.46 22.05 -3.76
C ILE A 40 8.73 23.38 -4.03
N PRO A 41 9.16 24.52 -3.44
CA PRO A 41 8.58 25.81 -3.73
C PRO A 41 8.91 26.21 -5.18
N GLY A 42 7.89 26.36 -6.02
CA GLY A 42 8.04 26.78 -7.42
C GLY A 42 6.72 27.27 -8.02
N GLU A 43 6.55 28.59 -8.13
CA GLU A 43 5.31 29.24 -8.60
C GLU A 43 5.23 29.36 -10.14
N THR A 44 6.01 28.59 -10.89
CA THR A 44 6.07 28.69 -12.36
C THR A 44 5.08 27.72 -13.02
N PHE A 45 4.28 28.20 -13.99
CA PHE A 45 3.26 27.42 -14.72
C PHE A 45 3.77 26.07 -15.28
N ILE A 46 5.03 26.01 -15.73
CA ILE A 46 5.69 24.79 -16.21
C ILE A 46 5.83 23.74 -15.10
N TYR A 47 6.11 24.17 -13.86
CA TYR A 47 6.22 23.28 -12.71
C TYR A 47 4.86 22.73 -12.29
N LEU A 48 3.79 23.52 -12.39
CA LEU A 48 2.43 23.06 -12.09
C LEU A 48 1.98 21.95 -13.05
N CYS A 49 2.18 22.15 -14.36
CA CYS A 49 1.88 21.13 -15.37
C CYS A 49 2.77 19.89 -15.24
N PHE A 50 4.03 20.06 -14.84
CA PHE A 50 4.93 18.94 -14.54
C PHE A 50 4.46 18.15 -13.31
N ILE A 51 4.08 18.83 -12.24
CA ILE A 51 3.55 18.19 -11.03
C ILE A 51 2.30 17.42 -11.39
N GLU A 52 1.29 18.00 -12.07
CA GLU A 52 0.07 17.27 -12.42
C GLU A 52 0.33 16.01 -13.26
N LYS A 53 1.25 16.06 -14.24
CA LYS A 53 1.56 14.91 -15.09
C LYS A 53 2.37 13.83 -14.39
N PHE A 54 3.29 14.20 -13.50
CA PHE A 54 4.20 13.25 -12.86
C PHE A 54 3.81 12.93 -11.41
N PHE A 55 2.77 13.58 -10.88
CA PHE A 55 2.35 13.43 -9.49
C PHE A 55 2.07 11.97 -9.14
N THR A 56 1.19 11.30 -9.90
CA THR A 56 0.88 9.88 -9.69
C THR A 56 2.13 9.02 -9.88
N SER A 57 2.94 9.33 -10.89
CA SER A 57 4.16 8.58 -11.17
C SER A 57 5.18 8.62 -10.04
N ILE A 58 5.33 9.79 -9.41
CA ILE A 58 6.27 10.00 -8.32
C ILE A 58 5.69 9.47 -7.01
N THR A 59 4.48 9.91 -6.65
CA THR A 59 3.88 9.64 -5.32
C THR A 59 3.33 8.24 -5.16
N THR A 60 2.95 7.58 -6.28
CA THR A 60 2.47 6.20 -6.27
C THR A 60 3.58 5.25 -6.71
N TYR A 61 4.00 5.28 -7.99
CA TYR A 61 4.89 4.24 -8.52
C TYR A 61 6.32 4.32 -7.97
N LEU A 62 6.98 5.48 -8.09
CA LEU A 62 8.38 5.63 -7.68
C LEU A 62 8.53 5.52 -6.17
N LEU A 63 7.68 6.22 -5.41
CA LEU A 63 7.70 6.22 -3.96
C LEU A 63 7.44 4.82 -3.39
N PHE A 64 6.39 4.13 -3.86
CA PHE A 64 6.08 2.80 -3.38
C PHE A 64 7.23 1.82 -3.62
N ASN A 65 7.72 1.75 -4.86
CA ASN A 65 8.76 0.79 -5.22
C ASN A 65 10.09 1.08 -4.52
N SER A 66 10.48 2.36 -4.39
CA SER A 66 11.72 2.75 -3.70
C SER A 66 11.64 2.45 -2.20
N CYS A 67 10.53 2.79 -1.55
CA CYS A 67 10.31 2.53 -0.13
C CYS A 67 10.18 1.02 0.17
N ALA A 68 9.50 0.25 -0.68
CA ALA A 68 9.38 -1.19 -0.53
C ALA A 68 10.72 -1.91 -0.73
N CYS A 69 11.53 -1.45 -1.71
CA CYS A 69 12.91 -1.92 -1.88
C CYS A 69 13.75 -1.64 -0.63
N PHE A 70 13.69 -0.41 -0.11
CA PHE A 70 14.39 -0.03 1.11
C PHE A 70 13.95 -0.85 2.33
N GLY A 71 12.64 -1.07 2.50
CA GLY A 71 12.10 -1.93 3.56
C GLY A 71 12.60 -3.37 3.45
N SER A 72 12.63 -3.93 2.24
CA SER A 72 13.15 -5.28 1.98
C SER A 72 14.65 -5.38 2.28
N PHE A 73 15.42 -4.34 1.95
CA PHE A 73 16.84 -4.25 2.29
C PHE A 73 17.03 -4.24 3.82
N LEU A 74 16.27 -3.41 4.53
CA LEU A 74 16.33 -3.28 5.98
C LEU A 74 15.98 -4.59 6.73
N ALA A 75 15.14 -5.43 6.13
CA ALA A 75 14.79 -6.74 6.67
C ALA A 75 16.01 -7.69 6.82
N ASN A 76 17.12 -7.45 6.11
CA ASN A 76 18.33 -8.24 6.30
C ASN A 76 19.08 -7.89 7.59
N PHE A 77 19.01 -6.63 8.03
CA PHE A 77 19.80 -6.13 9.16
C PHE A 77 19.03 -6.18 10.49
N ILE A 78 17.73 -5.87 10.46
CA ILE A 78 16.91 -5.80 11.68
C ILE A 78 16.32 -7.17 11.99
N ASN A 79 16.71 -7.83 13.07
CA ASN A 79 16.20 -9.17 13.44
C ASN A 79 14.83 -9.18 14.15
N TRP A 80 14.19 -8.01 14.27
CA TRP A 80 12.86 -7.82 14.84
C TRP A 80 11.84 -7.58 13.72
N PRO A 81 10.60 -8.09 13.80
CA PRO A 81 10.01 -8.92 14.87
C PRO A 81 10.29 -10.42 14.69
N LYS A 82 10.27 -11.18 15.79
CA LYS A 82 10.48 -12.64 15.76
C LYS A 82 9.36 -13.34 14.94
N PRO A 83 9.60 -14.54 14.38
CA PRO A 83 8.63 -15.21 13.50
C PRO A 83 7.21 -15.38 14.09
N LYS A 84 7.10 -15.60 15.41
CA LYS A 84 5.82 -15.73 16.12
C LYS A 84 5.06 -14.40 16.22
N TRP A 85 5.77 -13.27 16.28
CA TRP A 85 5.20 -11.94 16.50
C TRP A 85 5.00 -11.13 15.21
N LEU A 86 5.48 -11.64 14.07
CA LEU A 86 5.37 -10.97 12.76
C LEU A 86 3.91 -10.75 12.33
N ILE A 87 2.98 -11.59 12.78
CA ILE A 87 1.55 -11.46 12.43
C ILE A 87 0.93 -10.15 12.93
N ALA A 88 1.33 -9.65 14.11
CA ALA A 88 0.74 -8.44 14.69
C ALA A 88 0.95 -7.19 13.80
N PRO A 89 2.19 -6.83 13.40
CA PRO A 89 2.39 -5.70 12.50
C PRO A 89 1.87 -5.97 11.09
N VAL A 90 1.85 -7.23 10.62
CA VAL A 90 1.26 -7.59 9.33
C VAL A 90 -0.25 -7.31 9.31
N LEU A 91 -0.98 -7.72 10.35
CA LEU A 91 -2.40 -7.44 10.50
C LEU A 91 -2.68 -5.94 10.65
N CYS A 92 -1.80 -5.23 11.36
CA CYS A 92 -1.90 -3.78 11.52
C CYS A 92 -1.93 -3.05 10.16
N GLN A 93 -1.27 -3.58 9.12
CA GLN A 93 -1.31 -2.97 7.79
C GLN A 93 -2.72 -2.87 7.19
N ALA A 94 -3.67 -3.70 7.63
CA ALA A 94 -5.06 -3.60 7.20
C ALA A 94 -5.67 -2.23 7.50
N ILE A 95 -5.16 -1.50 8.50
CA ILE A 95 -5.62 -0.15 8.83
C ILE A 95 -5.37 0.85 7.70
N PHE A 96 -4.37 0.61 6.84
CA PHE A 96 -4.09 1.47 5.69
C PHE A 96 -5.21 1.40 4.65
N ILE A 97 -5.99 0.32 4.61
CA ILE A 97 -7.14 0.22 3.70
C ILE A 97 -8.14 1.35 3.97
N PRO A 98 -8.84 1.40 5.11
CA PRO A 98 -9.80 2.47 5.37
C PRO A 98 -9.14 3.86 5.35
N LEU A 99 -7.92 4.01 5.85
CA LEU A 99 -7.21 5.30 5.86
C LEU A 99 -7.02 5.88 4.44
N MET A 100 -6.60 5.04 3.47
CA MET A 100 -6.43 5.47 2.08
C MET A 100 -7.78 5.71 1.39
N LEU A 101 -8.83 4.95 1.71
CA LEU A 101 -10.18 5.19 1.19
C LEU A 101 -10.78 6.54 1.65
N PHE A 102 -10.40 7.00 2.85
CA PHE A 102 -10.83 8.29 3.40
C PHE A 102 -9.99 9.49 2.93
N CYS A 103 -8.89 9.24 2.20
CA CYS A 103 -8.17 10.26 1.47
C CYS A 103 -8.99 10.77 0.27
N ASN A 104 -8.43 11.72 -0.49
CA ASN A 104 -9.01 12.23 -1.72
C ASN A 104 -8.97 11.22 -2.89
N PHE A 105 -9.42 9.99 -2.63
CA PHE A 105 -9.58 8.91 -3.59
C PHE A 105 -10.89 9.10 -4.37
N ARG A 106 -10.79 9.17 -5.70
CA ARG A 106 -11.92 9.30 -6.66
C ARG A 106 -12.97 10.35 -6.24
N PRO A 107 -12.59 11.64 -6.07
CA PRO A 107 -13.52 12.69 -5.64
C PRO A 107 -14.77 12.80 -6.53
N HIS A 108 -14.64 12.50 -7.83
CA HIS A 108 -15.71 12.61 -8.81
C HIS A 108 -16.74 11.47 -8.77
N TYR A 109 -16.38 10.30 -8.26
CA TYR A 109 -17.24 9.10 -8.28
C TYR A 109 -17.67 8.63 -6.89
N ARG A 110 -17.00 9.10 -5.83
CA ARG A 110 -17.26 8.64 -4.48
C ARG A 110 -18.61 9.13 -3.94
N THR A 111 -19.24 8.25 -3.19
CA THR A 111 -20.52 8.49 -2.48
C THR A 111 -20.33 8.69 -0.97
N TRP A 112 -19.08 8.73 -0.52
CA TRP A 112 -18.70 8.96 0.87
C TRP A 112 -18.08 10.35 1.04
N LYS A 113 -18.05 10.92 2.25
CA LYS A 113 -17.39 12.22 2.51
C LYS A 113 -15.87 12.07 2.66
N ILE A 114 -15.06 12.90 2.00
CA ILE A 114 -13.59 12.92 2.14
C ILE A 114 -13.24 13.46 3.53
N TRP A 115 -12.34 12.78 4.25
CA TRP A 115 -11.89 13.21 5.58
C TRP A 115 -10.48 13.77 5.54
N ILE A 116 -9.60 13.19 4.71
CA ILE A 116 -8.19 13.57 4.61
C ILE A 116 -7.97 14.22 3.24
N TYR A 117 -7.91 15.55 3.25
CA TYR A 117 -7.57 16.35 2.07
C TYR A 117 -6.08 16.67 1.98
N ASP A 118 -5.34 16.53 3.07
CA ASP A 118 -3.94 16.90 3.15
C ASP A 118 -3.06 15.84 2.50
N ILE A 119 -2.34 16.25 1.45
CA ILE A 119 -1.48 15.34 0.69
C ILE A 119 -0.25 14.86 1.46
N ARG A 120 0.22 15.64 2.42
CA ARG A 120 1.40 15.28 3.22
C ARG A 120 1.08 14.07 4.09
N ILE A 121 -0.14 14.02 4.63
CA ILE A 121 -0.65 12.87 5.39
C ILE A 121 -0.70 11.64 4.49
N TYR A 122 -1.22 11.76 3.26
CA TYR A 122 -1.19 10.68 2.28
C TYR A 122 0.24 10.17 2.00
N ILE A 123 1.19 11.07 1.71
CA ILE A 123 2.58 10.70 1.41
C ILE A 123 3.21 9.97 2.60
N ILE A 124 3.02 10.46 3.83
CA ILE A 124 3.54 9.80 5.03
C ILE A 124 2.93 8.39 5.17
N MET A 125 1.61 8.25 5.00
CA MET A 125 0.95 6.94 5.04
C MET A 125 1.47 6.01 3.94
N ALA A 126 1.67 6.51 2.72
CA ALA A 126 2.19 5.74 1.60
C ALA A 126 3.62 5.27 1.86
N ILE A 127 4.50 6.13 2.41
CA ILE A 127 5.87 5.76 2.79
C ILE A 127 5.86 4.66 3.87
N VAL A 128 5.12 4.87 4.95
CA VAL A 128 5.06 3.91 6.08
C VAL A 128 4.51 2.57 5.62
N MET A 129 3.43 2.58 4.83
CA MET A 129 2.85 1.37 4.27
C MET A 129 3.84 0.66 3.34
N SER A 130 4.50 1.38 2.42
CA SER A 130 5.42 0.78 1.44
C SER A 130 6.65 0.16 2.10
N ILE A 131 7.26 0.86 3.07
CA ILE A 131 8.37 0.31 3.86
C ILE A 131 7.91 -0.92 4.64
N GLY A 132 6.74 -0.85 5.28
CA GLY A 132 6.12 -1.98 6.00
C GLY A 132 5.92 -3.19 5.10
N SER A 133 5.30 -3.01 3.94
CA SER A 133 5.05 -4.08 2.97
C SER A 133 6.35 -4.76 2.54
N GLY A 134 7.38 -4.00 2.17
CA GLY A 134 8.68 -4.55 1.81
C GLY A 134 9.38 -5.28 2.97
N PHE A 135 9.38 -4.67 4.14
CA PHE A 135 10.04 -5.22 5.32
C PHE A 135 9.39 -6.53 5.79
N TYR A 136 8.07 -6.54 5.97
CA TYR A 136 7.35 -7.70 6.51
C TYR A 136 7.26 -8.86 5.51
N SER A 137 7.10 -8.58 4.22
CA SER A 137 7.11 -9.63 3.18
C SER A 137 8.48 -10.32 3.10
N ALA A 138 9.57 -9.55 3.04
CA ALA A 138 10.92 -10.09 3.05
C ALA A 138 11.17 -10.94 4.31
N LYS A 139 10.80 -10.45 5.50
CA LYS A 139 10.91 -11.22 6.74
C LYS A 139 10.14 -12.54 6.72
N ALA A 140 8.88 -12.51 6.29
CA ALA A 140 8.05 -13.72 6.24
C ALA A 140 8.64 -14.77 5.28
N MET A 141 9.13 -14.34 4.11
CA MET A 141 9.77 -15.22 3.13
C MET A 141 11.13 -15.76 3.60
N MET A 142 11.90 -14.98 4.37
CA MET A 142 13.15 -15.45 4.99
C MET A 142 12.90 -16.45 6.13
N TYR A 143 11.80 -16.31 6.88
CA TYR A 143 11.48 -17.19 8.00
C TYR A 143 10.89 -18.53 7.55
N ALA A 144 10.05 -18.55 6.51
CA ALA A 144 9.38 -19.77 6.05
C ALA A 144 10.32 -20.99 5.86
N PRO A 145 11.43 -20.92 5.08
CA PRO A 145 12.32 -22.06 4.86
C PRO A 145 13.18 -22.39 6.09
N LYS A 146 13.41 -21.44 7.00
CA LYS A 146 14.21 -21.64 8.23
C LYS A 146 13.46 -22.35 9.35
N LEU A 147 12.13 -22.46 9.24
CA LEU A 147 11.26 -23.09 10.23
C LEU A 147 11.04 -24.58 9.99
N VAL A 148 11.63 -25.13 8.93
CA VAL A 148 11.53 -26.55 8.54
C VAL A 148 12.92 -27.18 8.49
N GLU A 149 12.97 -28.52 8.44
CA GLU A 149 14.20 -29.26 8.19
C GLU A 149 14.84 -28.83 6.87
N VAL A 150 16.18 -28.86 6.82
CA VAL A 150 16.95 -28.41 5.64
C VAL A 150 16.51 -29.15 4.36
N SER A 151 16.16 -30.43 4.46
CA SER A 151 15.64 -31.24 3.35
C SER A 151 14.31 -30.73 2.77
N LYS A 152 13.50 -30.03 3.57
CA LYS A 152 12.18 -29.49 3.21
C LYS A 152 12.21 -27.99 2.94
N SER A 153 13.35 -27.32 3.13
CA SER A 153 13.50 -25.87 3.03
C SER A 153 13.14 -25.32 1.64
N THR A 154 13.53 -26.01 0.57
CA THR A 154 13.19 -25.64 -0.81
C THR A 154 11.67 -25.68 -1.03
N VAL A 155 11.01 -26.76 -0.61
CA VAL A 155 9.55 -26.90 -0.74
C VAL A 155 8.82 -25.82 0.08
N ALA A 156 9.30 -25.52 1.28
CA ALA A 156 8.77 -24.44 2.11
C ALA A 156 8.88 -23.07 1.43
N GLY A 157 9.99 -22.79 0.75
CA GLY A 157 10.17 -21.58 -0.06
C GLY A 157 9.22 -21.53 -1.26
N MET A 158 8.99 -22.66 -1.93
CA MET A 158 8.02 -22.73 -3.04
C MET A 158 6.58 -22.49 -2.57
N ILE A 159 6.20 -23.06 -1.42
CA ILE A 159 4.88 -22.83 -0.82
C ILE A 159 4.71 -21.35 -0.44
N SER A 160 5.71 -20.70 0.16
CA SER A 160 5.61 -19.28 0.49
C SER A 160 5.47 -18.41 -0.77
N ALA A 161 6.17 -18.74 -1.86
CA ALA A 161 6.01 -18.07 -3.16
C ALA A 161 4.61 -18.27 -3.77
N PHE A 162 4.01 -19.45 -3.61
CA PHE A 162 2.61 -19.67 -4.01
C PHE A 162 1.66 -18.73 -3.25
N PHE A 163 1.81 -18.60 -1.93
CA PHE A 163 0.98 -17.70 -1.12
C PHE A 163 1.20 -16.22 -1.45
N LEU A 164 2.39 -15.83 -1.92
CA LEU A 164 2.65 -14.50 -2.46
C LEU A 164 1.76 -14.24 -3.68
N ILE A 165 1.80 -15.12 -4.69
CA ILE A 165 1.02 -14.97 -5.92
C ILE A 165 -0.48 -15.03 -5.62
N PHE A 166 -0.89 -15.89 -4.70
CA PHE A 166 -2.27 -15.95 -4.24
C PHE A 166 -2.71 -14.63 -3.56
N GLY A 167 -1.83 -14.03 -2.76
CA GLY A 167 -2.08 -12.72 -2.15
C GLY A 167 -2.24 -11.61 -3.18
N VAL A 168 -1.41 -11.61 -4.23
CA VAL A 168 -1.53 -10.71 -5.39
C VAL A 168 -2.90 -10.85 -6.06
N LEU A 169 -3.32 -12.08 -6.37
CA LEU A 169 -4.60 -12.35 -7.01
C LEU A 169 -5.79 -11.88 -6.15
N CYS A 170 -5.78 -12.22 -4.86
CA CYS A 170 -6.82 -11.80 -3.94
C CYS A 170 -6.85 -10.28 -3.76
N GLY A 171 -5.68 -9.63 -3.62
CA GLY A 171 -5.56 -8.19 -3.43
C GLY A 171 -6.11 -7.41 -4.61
N VAL A 172 -5.67 -7.74 -5.83
CA VAL A 172 -6.17 -7.10 -7.07
C VAL A 172 -7.68 -7.30 -7.23
N SER A 173 -8.19 -8.50 -6.91
CA SER A 173 -9.62 -8.77 -6.97
C SER A 173 -10.40 -7.93 -5.94
N PHE A 174 -9.85 -7.75 -4.74
CA PHE A 174 -10.48 -6.98 -3.68
C PHE A 174 -10.46 -5.47 -3.95
N THR A 175 -9.49 -4.95 -4.69
CA THR A 175 -9.49 -3.57 -5.20
C THR A 175 -10.77 -3.21 -5.95
N LEU A 176 -11.34 -4.16 -6.71
CA LEU A 176 -12.61 -3.97 -7.41
C LEU A 176 -13.77 -3.79 -6.43
N VAL A 177 -13.79 -4.60 -5.37
CA VAL A 177 -14.79 -4.52 -4.29
C VAL A 177 -14.69 -3.19 -3.56
N VAL A 178 -13.47 -2.77 -3.21
CA VAL A 178 -13.18 -1.47 -2.58
C VAL A 178 -13.65 -0.31 -3.45
N SER A 179 -13.34 -0.35 -4.74
CA SER A 179 -13.73 0.67 -5.71
C SER A 179 -15.25 0.76 -5.86
N TRP A 180 -15.92 -0.39 -5.94
CA TRP A 180 -17.38 -0.47 -5.98
C TRP A 180 -18.00 0.08 -4.69
N PHE A 181 -17.46 -0.28 -3.52
CA PHE A 181 -17.96 0.18 -2.23
C PHE A 181 -17.93 1.71 -2.11
N ILE A 182 -16.82 2.35 -2.50
CA ILE A 182 -16.69 3.82 -2.46
C ILE A 182 -17.61 4.50 -3.46
N ASN A 183 -17.83 3.89 -4.63
CA ASN A 183 -18.63 4.47 -5.70
C ASN A 183 -20.14 4.26 -5.53
N SER A 184 -20.59 3.28 -4.74
CA SER A 184 -22.00 2.87 -4.75
C SER A 184 -22.65 2.69 -3.37
N ALA A 185 -21.88 2.50 -2.29
CA ALA A 185 -22.42 2.16 -0.98
C ALA A 185 -22.57 3.34 0.00
N GLY A 186 -22.42 4.58 -0.47
CA GLY A 186 -22.48 5.79 0.37
C GLY A 186 -23.73 6.65 0.16
N PRO A 187 -24.04 7.54 1.11
CA PRO A 187 -25.24 8.39 1.07
C PRO A 187 -25.11 9.65 0.20
N TYR A 188 -23.89 10.02 -0.22
CA TYR A 188 -23.65 11.21 -1.06
C TYR A 188 -23.78 10.87 -2.54
N GLN A 189 -24.35 11.78 -3.33
CA GLN A 189 -24.39 11.66 -4.79
C GLN A 189 -23.17 12.36 -5.41
N PRO A 190 -22.47 11.75 -6.38
CA PRO A 190 -21.36 12.40 -7.07
C PRO A 190 -21.83 13.67 -7.80
N GLY A 191 -21.13 14.80 -7.60
CA GLY A 191 -21.39 16.05 -8.32
C GLY A 191 -22.17 17.16 -7.59
N LYS A 192 -22.38 17.09 -6.27
CA LYS A 192 -22.92 18.20 -5.46
C LYS A 192 -21.83 18.83 -4.57
N TYR A 193 -20.92 19.58 -5.17
CA TYR A 193 -20.07 20.55 -4.47
C TYR A 193 -20.01 21.83 -5.29
#